data_AF-A0A941PR01-F1
#
_entry.id   AF-A0A941PR01-F1
#
_cell.length_a   1.000
_cell.length_b   1.000
_cell.length_c   1.000
_cell.angle_alpha   90.00
_cell.angle_beta   90.00
_cell.angle_gamma   90.00
#
_symmetry.space_group_name_H-M   'P 1'
#
loop_
_entity.id
_entity.type
_entity.pdbx_description
1 polymer ?
#
loop_
_entity_poly.entity_id
_entity_poly.type
_entity_poly.pdbx_seq_one_letter_code
_entity_poly.pdbx_strand_id
1 'polypeptide(L)' 'MKHIIAVLIENEAGALSRVVGLFSARGYNIESLIVAPTEDA' A
#
# COMPACT_ATOMS: atom_id res chain seq x y z
N MET A 1 -3.74 14.19 -12.31
CA MET A 1 -2.71 14.68 -11.36
C MET A 1 -2.08 13.49 -10.68
N LYS A 2 -0.78 13.52 -10.40
CA LYS A 2 -0.08 12.45 -9.69
C LYS A 2 -0.17 12.67 -8.18
N HIS A 3 -0.50 11.62 -7.44
CA HIS A 3 -0.54 11.66 -5.97
C HIS A 3 0.46 10.63 -5.43
N ILE A 4 1.20 11.03 -4.40
CA ILE A 4 2.12 10.15 -3.66
C ILE A 4 1.53 9.98 -2.26
N ILE A 5 1.38 8.74 -1.83
CA ILE A 5 0.79 8.38 -0.54
C ILE A 5 1.82 7.52 0.21
N ALA A 6 2.08 7.87 1.46
CA ALA A 6 2.89 7.09 2.38
C ALA A 6 2.01 6.64 3.56
N VAL A 7 2.06 5.36 3.89
CA VAL A 7 1.29 4.76 4.99
C VAL A 7 2.16 3.76 5.73
N LEU A 8 2.02 3.73 7.06
CA LEU A 8 2.51 2.63 7.89
C LEU A 8 1.40 1.60 8.02
N ILE A 9 1.76 0.33 7.93
CA ILE A 9 0.83 -0.80 8.06
C ILE A 9 1.46 -1.88 8.91
N GLU A 10 0.62 -2.66 9.59
CA GLU A 10 1.05 -3.86 10.32
C GLU A 10 1.74 -4.86 9.36
N ASN A 11 2.87 -5.42 9.81
CA ASN A 11 3.64 -6.40 9.04
C ASN A 11 3.06 -7.82 9.16
N GLU A 12 1.85 -7.98 8.62
CA GLU A 12 1.11 -9.24 8.67
C GLU A 12 0.80 -9.78 7.27
N ALA A 13 0.65 -11.11 7.18
CA ALA A 13 0.26 -11.77 5.94
C ALA A 13 -1.06 -11.18 5.39
N GLY A 14 -1.01 -10.69 4.15
CA GLY A 14 -2.17 -10.09 3.48
C GLY A 14 -2.42 -8.61 3.77
N ALA A 15 -1.65 -7.94 4.64
CA ALA A 15 -1.75 -6.50 4.85
C ALA A 15 -1.59 -5.70 3.54
N LEU A 16 -0.55 -6.02 2.76
CA LEU A 16 -0.31 -5.40 1.45
C LEU A 16 -1.45 -5.64 0.46
N SER A 17 -1.99 -6.86 0.42
CA SER A 17 -3.09 -7.23 -0.48
C SER A 17 -4.36 -6.43 -0.17
N ARG A 18 -4.66 -6.21 1.11
CA ARG A 18 -5.79 -5.35 1.54
C ARG A 18 -5.63 -3.92 1.07
N VAL A 19 -4.43 -3.34 1.22
CA VAL A 19 -4.14 -1.97 0.77
C VAL A 19 -4.30 -1.85 -0.74
N VAL A 20 -3.63 -2.71 -1.52
CA VAL A 20 -3.73 -2.70 -2.99
C VAL A 20 -5.17 -2.93 -3.45
N GLY A 21 -5.87 -3.88 -2.81
CA GLY A 21 -7.27 -4.18 -3.09
C GLY A 21 -8.20 -2.98 -2.88
N LEU A 22 -7.94 -2.12 -1.89
CA LEU A 22 -8.72 -0.91 -1.63
C LEU A 22 -8.67 0.09 -2.80
N PHE A 23 -7.50 0.24 -3.43
CA PHE A 23 -7.30 1.09 -4.60
C PHE A 23 -7.96 0.46 -5.83
N SER A 24 -7.73 -0.83 -6.07
CA SER A 24 -8.33 -1.56 -7.20
C SER A 24 -9.86 -1.57 -7.15
N ALA A 25 -10.46 -1.75 -5.97
CA ALA A 25 -11.91 -1.73 -5.78
C ALA A 25 -12.56 -0.38 -6.11
N ARG A 26 -11.78 0.71 -6.10
CA ARG A 26 -12.22 2.06 -6.49
C ARG A 26 -11.85 2.42 -7.92
N GLY A 27 -11.25 1.50 -8.68
CA GLY A 27 -10.76 1.77 -10.03
C GLY A 27 -9.55 2.72 -10.05
N TYR A 28 -8.84 2.87 -8.93
CA TYR A 28 -7.62 3.68 -8.89
C TYR A 28 -6.43 2.86 -9.38
N ASN A 29 -5.69 3.43 -10.33
CA ASN A 29 -4.48 2.83 -10.84
C ASN A 29 -3.28 3.16 -9.94
N ILE A 30 -2.50 2.14 -9.59
CA ILE A 30 -1.22 2.30 -8.88
C ILE A 30 -0.12 2.30 -9.94
N GLU A 31 0.51 3.46 -10.17
CA GLU A 31 1.62 3.60 -11.11
C GLU A 31 2.89 2.90 -10.60
N SER A 32 3.17 3.03 -9.30
CA SER A 32 4.30 2.37 -8.64
C SER A 32 4.03 2.19 -7.15
N LEU A 33 4.68 1.18 -6.55
CA LEU A 33 4.56 0.85 -5.13
C LEU A 33 5.92 0.33 -4.62
N ILE A 34 6.34 0.81 -3.46
CA ILE A 34 7.54 0.36 -2.75
C ILE A 34 7.11 0.00 -1.33
N VAL A 35 7.60 -1.13 -0.81
CA VAL A 35 7.27 -1.64 0.51
C VAL A 35 8.54 -2.19 1.16
N ALA A 36 8.75 -1.89 2.44
CA ALA A 36 9.84 -2.41 3.25
C ALA A 36 9.44 -2.43 4.73
N PRO A 37 9.99 -3.34 5.55
CA PRO A 37 9.91 -3.25 7.00
C PRO A 37 10.52 -1.93 7.51
N THR A 38 9.98 -1.40 8.61
CA THR A 38 10.56 -0.27 9.34
C THR A 38 11.45 -0.77 10.48
N GLU A 39 12.09 0.15 11.21
CA GLU A 39 12.90 -0.20 12.39
C GLU A 39 12.07 -0.68 13.59
N ASP A 40 10.74 -0.48 13.56
CA ASP A 40 9.78 -0.83 14.62
C ASP A 40 9.19 -2.23 14.44
N ALA A 41 9.85 -3.09 13.65
CA ALA A 41 9.37 -4.42 13.28
C ALA A 41 9.78 -5.51 14.29
#